data_AF-A0A7C9RKS9-F1
#
_entry.id   AF-A0A7C9RKS9-F1
#
_cell.length_a   1.000
_cell.length_b   1.000
_cell.length_c   1.000
_cell.angle_alpha   90.00
_cell.angle_beta   90.00
_cell.angle_gamma   90.00
#
_symmetry.space_group_name_H-M   'P 1'
#
loop_
_entity.id
_entity.type
_entity.pdbx_description
1 polymer ?
#
loop_
_entity_poly.entity_id
_entity_poly.type
_entity_poly.pdbx_seq_one_letter_code
_entity_poly.pdbx_strand_id
1 'polypeptide(L)'
;MNAKKYAAEVIGTFWLTFAGCGSAVLAAAFPQVGIGLLGVSFAFGLSVVTMAFAIGHVSGCHLNPAVTVGLAAGGRFPGGQVIPYIIAQVVGAILGAALLYVIASGKAGFDLAGGFASNGYADHSPGKYSLLVCFVSEVAMTAMFLFIIMGATHGKAPAGFAPLAIGLALVMIH
;
A
#
# COMPACT_ATOMS: atom_id res chain seq x y z
N MET A 1 10.01 -16.25 -18.12
CA MET A 1 9.30 -15.34 -17.17
C MET A 1 8.70 -16.18 -16.05
N ASN A 2 8.99 -15.88 -14.78
CA ASN A 2 8.37 -16.58 -13.65
C ASN A 2 7.01 -15.95 -13.32
N ALA A 3 5.95 -16.41 -14.02
CA ALA A 3 4.60 -15.86 -13.91
C ALA A 3 4.05 -15.86 -12.47
N LYS A 4 4.52 -16.79 -11.61
CA LYS A 4 4.08 -16.90 -10.21
C LYS A 4 4.40 -15.64 -9.40
N LYS A 5 5.55 -15.00 -9.65
CA LYS A 5 5.95 -13.77 -8.94
C LYS A 5 5.05 -12.59 -9.28
N TYR A 6 4.73 -12.44 -10.56
CA TYR A 6 3.85 -11.36 -11.01
C TYR A 6 2.42 -11.58 -10.54
N ALA A 7 1.91 -12.82 -10.55
CA ALA A 7 0.61 -13.13 -9.97
C ALA A 7 0.56 -12.82 -8.46
N ALA A 8 1.62 -13.12 -7.71
CA ALA A 8 1.72 -12.75 -6.30
C ALA A 8 1.65 -11.23 -6.11
N GLU A 9 2.38 -10.43 -6.92
CA GLU A 9 2.30 -8.96 -6.85
C GLU A 9 0.92 -8.40 -7.22
N VAL A 10 0.22 -9.00 -8.20
CA VAL A 10 -1.18 -8.64 -8.51
C VAL A 10 -2.06 -8.88 -7.28
N ILE A 11 -2.01 -10.07 -6.68
CA ILE A 11 -2.86 -10.46 -5.55
C ILE A 11 -2.56 -9.59 -4.32
N GLY A 12 -1.29 -9.37 -3.99
CA GLY A 12 -0.94 -8.59 -2.82
C GLY A 12 -1.27 -7.11 -2.98
N THR A 13 -1.08 -6.52 -4.17
CA THR A 13 -1.44 -5.12 -4.40
C THR A 13 -2.95 -4.93 -4.46
N PHE A 14 -3.68 -5.91 -5.03
CA PHE A 14 -5.13 -5.99 -4.91
C PHE A 14 -5.56 -5.95 -3.44
N TRP A 15 -4.95 -6.77 -2.59
CA TRP A 15 -5.29 -6.83 -1.17
C TRP A 15 -4.99 -5.53 -0.44
N LEU A 16 -3.83 -4.91 -0.73
CA LEU A 16 -3.45 -3.62 -0.17
C LEU A 16 -4.47 -2.53 -0.51
N THR A 17 -4.81 -2.39 -1.79
CA THR A 17 -5.79 -1.38 -2.23
C THR A 17 -7.19 -1.68 -1.70
N PHE A 18 -7.64 -2.94 -1.80
CA PHE A 18 -8.98 -3.32 -1.36
C PHE A 18 -9.16 -3.14 0.15
N ALA A 19 -8.22 -3.63 0.96
CA ALA A 19 -8.33 -3.54 2.41
C ALA A 19 -8.11 -2.11 2.93
N GLY A 20 -7.04 -1.43 2.48
CA GLY A 20 -6.71 -0.07 2.89
C GLY A 20 -7.79 0.93 2.47
N CYS A 21 -7.99 1.10 1.16
CA CYS A 21 -9.00 2.04 0.65
C CYS A 21 -10.42 1.61 1.03
N GLY A 22 -10.71 0.31 1.07
CA GLY A 22 -12.03 -0.19 1.47
C GLY A 22 -12.36 0.15 2.92
N SER A 23 -11.40 0.03 3.84
CA SER A 23 -11.60 0.47 5.23
C SER A 23 -11.92 1.96 5.32
N ALA A 24 -11.25 2.79 4.52
CA ALA A 24 -11.47 4.23 4.46
C ALA A 24 -12.86 4.58 3.91
N VAL A 25 -13.24 3.97 2.77
CA VAL A 25 -14.51 4.26 2.08
C VAL A 25 -15.72 3.71 2.84
N LEU A 26 -15.60 2.51 3.43
CA LEU A 26 -16.75 1.77 3.96
C LEU A 26 -16.93 1.92 5.47
N ALA A 27 -15.84 2.13 6.24
CA ALA A 27 -15.88 1.99 7.69
C ALA A 27 -15.31 3.18 8.47
N ALA A 28 -14.45 4.04 7.89
CA ALA A 28 -13.77 5.10 8.65
C ALA A 28 -14.74 6.08 9.35
N ALA A 29 -15.79 6.49 8.65
CA ALA A 29 -16.78 7.46 9.14
C ALA A 29 -18.14 6.82 9.47
N PHE A 30 -18.18 5.52 9.78
CA PHE A 30 -19.44 4.86 10.14
C PHE A 30 -20.05 5.50 11.41
N PRO A 31 -21.35 5.80 11.48
CA PRO A 31 -21.94 6.47 12.64
C PRO A 31 -21.69 5.70 13.94
N GLN A 32 -21.16 6.39 14.96
CA GLN A 32 -20.87 5.90 16.31
C GLN A 32 -19.77 4.83 16.45
N VAL A 33 -19.53 4.01 15.42
CA VAL A 33 -18.60 2.87 15.46
C VAL A 33 -17.54 2.91 14.35
N GLY A 34 -17.36 4.07 13.73
CA GLY A 34 -16.36 4.28 12.68
C GLY A 34 -14.94 4.02 13.17
N ILE A 35 -14.12 3.44 12.30
CA ILE A 35 -12.76 3.05 12.66
C ILE A 35 -11.76 4.23 12.66
N GLY A 36 -12.16 5.39 12.13
CA GLY A 36 -11.33 6.59 12.03
C GLY A 36 -10.04 6.40 11.22
N LEU A 37 -9.16 7.40 11.26
CA LEU A 37 -7.86 7.34 10.57
C LEU A 37 -6.98 6.23 11.14
N LEU A 38 -6.96 6.04 12.47
CA LEU A 38 -6.19 4.99 13.11
C LEU A 38 -6.54 3.59 12.58
N GLY A 39 -7.84 3.28 12.43
CA GLY A 39 -8.27 2.01 11.87
C GLY A 39 -7.88 1.83 10.40
N VAL A 40 -7.91 2.92 9.62
CA VAL A 40 -7.43 2.92 8.23
C VAL A 40 -5.93 2.65 8.17
N SER A 41 -5.12 3.32 9.02
CA SER A 41 -3.68 3.09 9.11
C SER A 41 -3.36 1.63 9.43
N PHE A 42 -4.11 1.02 10.36
CA PHE A 42 -3.98 -0.40 10.67
C PHE A 42 -4.40 -1.30 9.51
N ALA A 43 -5.48 -0.99 8.79
CA ALA A 43 -5.90 -1.79 7.63
C ALA A 43 -4.83 -1.81 6.53
N PHE A 44 -4.23 -0.65 6.21
CA PHE A 44 -3.10 -0.57 5.28
C PHE A 44 -1.91 -1.41 5.76
N GLY A 45 -1.46 -1.21 6.99
CA GLY A 45 -0.30 -1.95 7.50
C GLY A 45 -0.53 -3.45 7.61
N LEU A 46 -1.69 -3.88 8.12
CA LEU A 46 -2.03 -5.31 8.25
C LEU A 46 -2.20 -5.99 6.89
N SER A 47 -2.66 -5.27 5.85
CA SER A 47 -2.68 -5.81 4.49
C SER A 47 -1.27 -6.20 4.02
N VAL A 48 -0.26 -5.39 4.36
CA VAL A 48 1.15 -5.69 4.05
C VAL A 48 1.69 -6.81 4.95
N VAL A 49 1.42 -6.80 6.26
CA VAL A 49 1.85 -7.89 7.16
C VAL A 49 1.36 -9.24 6.63
N THR A 50 0.07 -9.34 6.35
CA THR A 50 -0.58 -10.59 5.95
C THR A 50 -0.05 -11.09 4.60
N MET A 51 0.09 -10.20 3.60
CA MET A 51 0.63 -10.59 2.30
C MET A 51 2.13 -10.86 2.33
N ALA A 52 2.92 -10.10 3.10
CA ALA A 52 4.35 -10.37 3.22
C ALA A 52 4.63 -11.74 3.84
N PHE A 53 3.81 -12.19 4.81
CA PHE A 53 3.90 -13.58 5.29
C PHE A 53 3.41 -14.60 4.25
N ALA A 54 2.31 -14.34 3.55
CA ALA A 54 1.68 -15.31 2.66
C ALA A 54 2.40 -15.49 1.30
N ILE A 55 2.97 -14.43 0.75
CA ILE A 55 3.55 -14.42 -0.61
C ILE A 55 4.97 -13.83 -0.67
N GLY A 56 5.54 -13.35 0.46
CA GLY A 56 6.90 -12.80 0.51
C GLY A 56 7.96 -13.77 -0.01
N HIS A 57 7.81 -15.06 0.28
CA HIS A 57 8.70 -16.12 -0.21
C HIS A 57 8.53 -16.42 -1.71
N VAL A 58 7.49 -15.88 -2.38
CA VAL A 58 7.25 -16.05 -3.83
C VAL A 58 7.88 -14.90 -4.61
N SER A 59 7.45 -13.66 -4.36
CA SER A 59 7.84 -12.48 -5.16
C SER A 59 8.79 -11.52 -4.45
N GLY A 60 8.98 -11.65 -3.14
CA GLY A 60 9.52 -10.58 -2.29
C GLY A 60 8.43 -9.66 -1.71
N CYS A 61 7.18 -9.77 -2.17
CA CYS A 61 6.01 -9.01 -1.72
C CYS A 61 6.27 -7.50 -1.68
N HIS A 62 6.55 -6.89 -2.84
CA HIS A 62 6.80 -5.45 -2.91
C HIS A 62 5.51 -4.65 -2.80
N LEU A 63 4.49 -5.07 -3.54
CA LEU A 63 3.13 -4.52 -3.59
C LEU A 63 3.03 -3.03 -3.94
N ASN A 64 4.15 -2.43 -4.33
CA ASN A 64 4.31 -0.99 -4.43
C ASN A 64 5.43 -0.67 -5.45
N PRO A 65 5.14 0.15 -6.47
CA PRO A 65 6.13 0.61 -7.44
C PRO A 65 7.35 1.29 -6.81
N ALA A 66 7.15 2.16 -5.82
CA ALA A 66 8.23 2.86 -5.13
C ALA A 66 9.14 1.90 -4.34
N VAL A 67 8.56 0.85 -3.74
CA VAL A 67 9.33 -0.23 -3.09
C VAL A 67 10.18 -0.97 -4.12
N THR A 68 9.58 -1.33 -5.27
CA THR A 68 10.29 -2.04 -6.35
C THR A 68 11.45 -1.23 -6.91
N VAL A 69 11.23 0.06 -7.19
CA VAL A 69 12.25 0.98 -7.68
C VAL A 69 13.33 1.19 -6.62
N GLY A 70 12.95 1.43 -5.36
CA GLY A 70 13.90 1.67 -4.28
C GLY A 70 14.76 0.46 -3.96
N LEU A 71 14.20 -0.76 -3.98
CA LEU A 71 14.97 -2.00 -3.85
C LEU A 71 15.93 -2.20 -5.02
N ALA A 72 15.53 -1.85 -6.25
CA ALA A 72 16.43 -1.90 -7.40
C ALA A 72 17.58 -0.89 -7.27
N ALA A 73 17.27 0.35 -6.87
CA ALA A 73 18.27 1.39 -6.60
C ALA A 73 19.23 1.01 -5.45
N GLY A 74 18.73 0.31 -4.43
CA GLY A 74 19.53 -0.25 -3.33
C GLY A 74 20.29 -1.53 -3.68
N GLY A 75 20.29 -1.97 -4.94
CA GLY A 75 20.99 -3.19 -5.39
C GLY A 75 20.37 -4.50 -4.87
N ARG A 76 19.13 -4.47 -4.39
CA ARG A 76 18.40 -5.61 -3.80
C ARG A 76 17.43 -6.28 -4.78
N PHE A 77 17.19 -5.69 -5.94
CA PHE A 77 16.26 -6.21 -6.93
C PHE A 77 16.77 -5.99 -8.37
N PRO A 78 16.65 -6.99 -9.27
CA PRO A 78 17.15 -6.87 -10.64
C PRO A 78 16.37 -5.84 -11.45
N GLY A 79 17.08 -4.85 -12.02
CA GLY A 79 16.48 -3.74 -12.78
C GLY A 79 15.54 -4.17 -13.92
N GLY A 80 15.86 -5.26 -14.62
CA GLY A 80 15.02 -5.81 -15.70
C GLY A 80 13.64 -6.34 -15.26
N GLN A 81 13.41 -6.51 -13.95
CA GLN A 81 12.12 -6.95 -13.41
C GLN A 81 11.26 -5.80 -12.86
N VAL A 82 11.79 -4.57 -12.82
CA VAL A 82 11.09 -3.41 -12.23
C VAL A 82 9.78 -3.12 -12.98
N ILE A 83 9.84 -2.92 -14.30
CA ILE A 83 8.66 -2.60 -15.10
C ILE A 83 7.60 -3.72 -15.04
N PRO A 84 7.93 -5.01 -15.20
CA PRO A 84 6.96 -6.09 -15.00
C PRO A 84 6.28 -6.10 -13.63
N TYR A 85 7.02 -5.82 -12.54
CA TYR A 85 6.44 -5.72 -11.19
C TYR A 85 5.47 -4.55 -11.08
N ILE A 86 5.86 -3.38 -11.59
CA ILE A 86 4.99 -2.19 -11.57
C ILE A 86 3.69 -2.46 -12.32
N ILE A 87 3.75 -3.09 -13.50
CA ILE A 87 2.53 -3.44 -14.25
C ILE A 87 1.64 -4.38 -13.43
N ALA A 88 2.22 -5.43 -12.83
CA ALA A 88 1.47 -6.36 -11.98
C ALA A 88 0.80 -5.64 -10.79
N GLN A 89 1.53 -4.75 -10.12
CA GLN A 89 1.03 -3.99 -8.99
C GLN A 89 -0.12 -3.06 -9.39
N VAL A 90 0.05 -2.30 -10.48
CA VAL A 90 -0.99 -1.39 -10.99
C VAL A 90 -2.25 -2.17 -11.40
N VAL A 91 -2.10 -3.32 -12.06
CA VAL A 91 -3.24 -4.20 -12.37
C VAL A 91 -3.94 -4.66 -11.09
N GLY A 92 -3.18 -5.09 -10.07
CA GLY A 92 -3.73 -5.46 -8.76
C GLY A 92 -4.51 -4.32 -8.10
N ALA A 93 -3.93 -3.11 -8.05
CA ALA A 93 -4.58 -1.94 -7.48
C ALA A 93 -5.90 -1.59 -8.20
N ILE A 94 -5.91 -1.61 -9.54
CA ILE A 94 -7.11 -1.36 -10.34
C ILE A 94 -8.19 -2.39 -10.02
N LEU A 95 -7.85 -3.67 -9.94
CA LEU A 95 -8.81 -4.73 -9.61
C LEU A 95 -9.36 -4.57 -8.18
N GLY A 96 -8.52 -4.17 -7.22
CA GLY A 96 -8.94 -3.91 -5.84
C GLY A 96 -9.91 -2.73 -5.75
N ALA A 97 -9.58 -1.64 -6.43
CA ALA A 97 -10.45 -0.47 -6.53
C ALA A 97 -11.76 -0.77 -7.28
N ALA A 98 -11.72 -1.56 -8.35
CA ALA A 98 -12.91 -1.95 -9.11
C ALA A 98 -13.88 -2.79 -8.27
N LEU A 99 -13.38 -3.77 -7.51
CA LEU A 99 -14.23 -4.54 -6.59
C LEU A 99 -14.80 -3.65 -5.48
N LEU A 100 -13.97 -2.78 -4.90
CA LEU A 100 -14.43 -1.81 -3.90
C LEU A 100 -15.53 -0.91 -4.46
N TYR A 101 -15.41 -0.45 -5.71
CA TYR A 101 -16.41 0.39 -6.36
C TYR A 101 -17.74 -0.34 -6.50
N VAL A 102 -17.73 -1.60 -6.93
CA VAL A 102 -18.94 -2.43 -7.00
C VAL A 102 -19.62 -2.55 -5.64
N ILE A 103 -18.85 -2.78 -4.57
CA ILE A 103 -19.38 -2.89 -3.21
C ILE A 103 -19.94 -1.55 -2.72
N ALA A 104 -19.18 -0.47 -2.84
CA ALA A 104 -19.56 0.85 -2.35
C ALA A 104 -20.79 1.41 -3.08
N SER A 105 -20.93 1.13 -4.38
CA SER A 105 -22.10 1.49 -5.19
C SER A 105 -23.40 0.81 -4.75
N GLY A 106 -23.32 -0.26 -3.95
CA GLY A 106 -24.49 -0.90 -3.33
C GLY A 106 -25.12 -0.09 -2.20
N LYS A 107 -24.45 0.94 -1.69
CA LYS A 107 -24.98 1.83 -0.64
C LYS A 107 -25.68 3.03 -1.27
N ALA A 108 -26.95 3.25 -0.90
CA ALA A 108 -27.68 4.45 -1.32
C ALA A 108 -26.94 5.73 -0.89
N GLY A 109 -26.78 6.68 -1.83
CA GLY A 109 -26.08 7.94 -1.60
C GLY A 109 -24.55 7.85 -1.66
N PHE A 110 -23.97 6.72 -2.09
CA PHE A 110 -22.55 6.69 -2.45
C PHE A 110 -22.27 7.61 -3.65
N ASP A 111 -21.23 8.44 -3.53
CA ASP A 111 -20.80 9.36 -4.56
C ASP A 111 -19.27 9.36 -4.67
N LEU A 112 -18.75 9.22 -5.89
CA LEU A 112 -17.33 9.31 -6.20
C LEU A 112 -16.75 10.69 -5.94
N ALA A 113 -17.58 11.74 -5.94
CA ALA A 113 -17.15 13.09 -5.56
C ALA A 113 -16.64 13.16 -4.11
N GLY A 114 -16.97 12.17 -3.26
CA GLY A 114 -16.37 11.98 -1.94
C GLY A 114 -14.89 11.58 -1.95
N GLY A 115 -14.27 11.49 -3.13
CA GLY A 115 -12.83 11.27 -3.32
C GLY A 115 -12.42 9.80 -3.37
N PHE A 116 -13.26 8.87 -2.91
CA PHE A 116 -13.03 7.42 -3.02
C PHE A 116 -11.63 6.97 -2.51
N ALA A 117 -11.22 7.53 -1.36
CA ALA A 117 -9.90 7.35 -0.75
C ALA A 117 -8.70 7.71 -1.66
N SER A 118 -8.90 8.62 -2.61
CA SER A 118 -7.81 9.16 -3.43
C SER A 118 -6.91 10.09 -2.62
N ASN A 119 -5.61 10.03 -2.89
CA ASN A 119 -4.65 10.98 -2.36
C ASN A 119 -4.80 12.35 -3.04
N GLY A 120 -4.46 13.44 -2.34
CA GLY A 120 -4.60 14.79 -2.87
C GLY A 120 -3.75 15.83 -2.12
N TYR A 121 -3.49 16.96 -2.78
CA TYR A 121 -2.77 18.12 -2.25
C TYR A 121 -3.62 19.38 -2.44
N ALA A 122 -3.23 20.48 -1.78
CA ALA A 122 -3.93 21.77 -1.78
C ALA A 122 -5.43 21.57 -1.46
N ASP A 123 -6.32 21.98 -2.36
CA ASP A 123 -7.78 21.86 -2.17
C ASP A 123 -8.25 20.42 -2.01
N HIS A 124 -7.48 19.44 -2.51
CA HIS A 124 -7.78 18.02 -2.38
C HIS A 124 -7.07 17.33 -1.20
N SER A 125 -6.24 18.05 -0.44
CA SER A 125 -5.68 17.54 0.81
C SER A 125 -6.74 17.60 1.92
N PRO A 126 -6.95 16.53 2.73
CA PRO A 126 -7.83 16.59 3.88
C PRO A 126 -7.47 17.71 4.86
N GLY A 127 -6.17 17.97 5.05
CA GLY A 127 -5.64 19.04 5.88
C GLY A 127 -5.31 20.33 5.13
N LYS A 128 -5.69 20.44 3.85
CA LYS A 128 -5.43 21.61 2.98
C LYS A 128 -3.94 21.99 2.87
N TYR A 129 -3.04 21.00 2.98
CA TYR A 129 -1.60 21.22 2.84
C TYR A 129 -1.21 21.50 1.39
N SER A 130 -0.28 22.43 1.18
CA SER A 130 0.22 22.77 -0.16
C SER A 130 0.94 21.60 -0.83
N LEU A 131 1.06 21.65 -2.16
CA LEU A 131 1.79 20.66 -2.95
C LEU A 131 3.22 20.44 -2.43
N LEU A 132 3.94 21.51 -2.08
CA LEU A 132 5.30 21.41 -1.58
C LEU A 132 5.37 20.64 -0.25
N VAL A 133 4.43 20.90 0.66
CA VAL A 133 4.40 20.21 1.96
C VAL A 133 4.06 18.74 1.80
N CYS A 134 3.06 18.41 0.97
CA CYS A 134 2.75 17.03 0.63
C CYS A 134 3.94 16.32 -0.03
N PHE A 135 4.63 16.97 -0.98
CA PHE A 135 5.82 16.42 -1.62
C PHE A 135 6.93 16.09 -0.62
N VAL A 136 7.25 17.03 0.29
CA VAL A 136 8.28 16.82 1.33
C VAL A 136 7.90 15.65 2.24
N SER A 137 6.63 15.56 2.66
CA SER A 137 6.14 14.47 3.49
C SER A 137 6.24 13.12 2.78
N GLU A 138 5.74 13.02 1.55
CA GLU A 138 5.74 11.79 0.75
C GLU A 138 7.16 11.28 0.46
N VAL A 139 8.09 12.18 0.13
CA VAL A 139 9.51 11.83 -0.07
C VAL A 139 10.13 11.33 1.22
N ALA A 140 9.93 12.03 2.34
CA ALA A 140 10.50 11.65 3.63
C ALA A 140 9.96 10.29 4.12
N MET A 141 8.63 10.09 4.07
CA MET A 141 8.00 8.85 4.51
C MET A 141 8.38 7.67 3.62
N THR A 142 8.41 7.86 2.29
CA THR A 142 8.82 6.80 1.35
C THR A 142 10.29 6.42 1.52
N ALA A 143 11.18 7.40 1.73
CA ALA A 143 12.59 7.14 2.02
C ALA A 143 12.74 6.34 3.33
N MET A 144 11.98 6.70 4.37
CA MET A 144 12.01 5.98 5.63
C MET A 144 11.46 4.55 5.48
N PHE A 145 10.39 4.38 4.72
CA PHE A 145 9.82 3.07 4.44
C PHE A 145 10.83 2.15 3.74
N LEU A 146 11.52 2.65 2.70
CA LEU A 146 12.57 1.91 1.99
C LEU A 146 13.74 1.56 2.91
N PHE A 147 14.17 2.48 3.78
CA PHE A 147 15.22 2.20 4.76
C PHE A 147 14.81 1.08 5.72
N ILE A 148 13.57 1.10 6.23
CA ILE A 148 13.04 0.05 7.11
C ILE A 148 12.98 -1.29 6.36
N ILE A 149 12.50 -1.33 5.12
CA ILE A 149 12.45 -2.56 4.31
C ILE A 149 13.86 -3.15 4.13
N MET A 150 14.82 -2.34 3.70
CA MET A 150 16.20 -2.80 3.47
C MET A 150 16.90 -3.25 4.76
N GLY A 151 16.64 -2.55 5.87
CA GLY A 151 17.17 -2.91 7.18
C GLY A 151 16.56 -4.21 7.73
N ALA A 152 15.23 -4.32 7.70
CA ALA A 152 14.49 -5.46 8.25
C ALA A 152 14.72 -6.76 7.43
N THR A 153 15.07 -6.64 6.15
CA THR A 153 15.40 -7.77 5.28
C THR A 153 16.91 -8.04 5.17
N HIS A 154 17.74 -7.31 5.92
CA HIS A 154 19.19 -7.54 5.94
C HIS A 154 19.51 -8.88 6.61
N GLY A 155 20.55 -9.59 6.14
CA GLY A 155 20.98 -10.89 6.72
C GLY A 155 21.50 -10.84 8.17
N LYS A 156 21.56 -9.66 8.78
CA LYS A 156 21.88 -9.46 10.22
C LYS A 156 20.64 -9.17 11.07
N ALA A 157 19.50 -8.91 10.44
CA ALA A 157 18.23 -8.74 11.14
C ALA A 157 17.65 -10.12 11.53
N PRO A 158 16.87 -10.22 12.61
CA PRO A 158 16.20 -11.45 12.98
C PRO A 158 15.30 -11.98 11.85
N ALA A 159 15.56 -13.21 11.40
CA ALA A 159 14.82 -13.82 10.31
C ALA A 159 13.33 -14.00 10.67
N GLY A 160 12.44 -13.79 9.70
CA GLY A 160 10.99 -13.95 9.87
C GLY A 160 10.24 -12.72 10.40
N PHE A 161 10.93 -11.69 10.89
CA PHE A 161 10.29 -10.49 11.44
C PHE A 161 10.06 -9.35 10.44
N ALA A 162 10.63 -9.44 9.23
CA ALA A 162 10.48 -8.40 8.21
C ALA A 162 9.02 -8.05 7.88
N PRO A 163 8.08 -9.01 7.72
CA PRO A 163 6.67 -8.69 7.47
C PRO A 163 6.05 -7.79 8.54
N LEU A 164 6.36 -8.01 9.83
CA LEU A 164 5.85 -7.18 10.93
C LEU A 164 6.48 -5.79 10.91
N ALA A 165 7.80 -5.69 10.76
CA ALA A 165 8.49 -4.40 10.72
C ALA A 165 7.99 -3.53 9.56
N ILE A 166 7.83 -4.12 8.37
CA ILE A 166 7.39 -3.41 7.17
C ILE A 166 5.91 -3.01 7.29
N GLY A 167 5.03 -3.93 7.66
CA GLY A 167 3.61 -3.60 7.77
C GLY A 167 3.31 -2.58 8.87
N LEU A 168 3.95 -2.69 10.04
CA LEU A 168 3.81 -1.68 11.11
C LEU A 168 4.44 -0.33 10.75
N ALA A 169 5.50 -0.30 9.93
CA ALA A 169 6.00 0.95 9.37
C ALA A 169 4.95 1.64 8.49
N LEU A 170 4.17 0.87 7.71
CA LEU A 170 3.09 1.44 6.92
C LEU A 170 1.92 1.95 7.79
N VAL A 171 1.66 1.32 8.95
CA VAL A 171 0.74 1.88 9.97
C VAL A 171 1.23 3.24 10.45
N MET A 172 2.53 3.38 10.76
CA MET A 172 3.08 4.66 11.25
C MET A 172 3.07 5.79 10.22
N ILE A 173 3.07 5.45 8.93
CA ILE A 173 3.09 6.43 7.83
C ILE A 173 1.69 7.03 7.59
N HIS A 174 0.61 6.30 7.90
CA HIS A 174 -0.77 6.73 7.71
C HIS A 174 -1.34 7.42 8.97
#